data_AF-A0A8T3M9I9-F1
#
_entry.id   AF-A0A8T3M9I9-F1
#
_cell.length_a   1.000
_cell.length_b   1.000
_cell.length_c   1.000
_cell.angle_alpha   90.00
_cell.angle_beta   90.00
_cell.angle_gamma   90.00
#
_symmetry.space_group_name_H-M   'P 1'
#
loop_
_entity.id
_entity.type
_entity.pdbx_description
1 polymer ?
#
loop_
_entity_poly.entity_id
_entity_poly.type
_entity_poly.pdbx_seq_one_letter_code
_entity_poly.pdbx_strand_id
1 'polypeptide(L)'
;QVKRPDKPATSLTAAAPLWRAFMRDMSTDWPVATFSVPDGVVEAEADKWSGGQRGPWTQDTVEEWFIAGTQPGGLAAVDPPGLLYSNECDEWRVDPLKSELGPSEWDDDVSDWIDRARRGTGVEGKHESRTAYFWGESSWGGELVGPCEPEPPPFLPPGFPVPTPPPGATPTPDPTPPADPTPTPDPAAAGGTGNGKPKPPRP
;
A
#
# COMPACT_ATOMS: atom_id res chain seq x y z
N GLN A 1 24.91 25.58 24.81
CA GLN A 1 24.40 25.07 23.52
C GLN A 1 24.64 23.56 23.50
N VAL A 2 23.61 22.74 23.73
CA VAL A 2 23.76 21.28 23.62
C VAL A 2 23.72 20.95 22.13
N LYS A 3 24.83 20.41 21.60
CA LYS A 3 24.92 20.00 20.20
C LYS A 3 23.98 18.79 20.01
N ARG A 4 22.91 18.95 19.22
CA ARG A 4 22.12 17.78 18.80
C ARG A 4 22.98 16.90 17.92
N PRO A 5 22.88 15.56 18.04
CA PRO A 5 23.56 14.65 17.13
C PRO A 5 23.02 14.83 15.71
N ASP A 6 23.92 14.70 14.72
CA ASP A 6 23.61 14.90 13.29
C ASP A 6 22.60 13.87 12.75
N LYS A 7 22.42 12.75 13.47
CA LYS A 7 21.32 11.79 13.27
C LYS A 7 20.60 11.57 14.61
N PRO A 8 19.36 12.02 14.77
CA PRO A 8 18.60 11.76 15.98
C PRO A 8 18.39 10.25 16.12
N ALA A 9 18.64 9.73 17.32
CA ALA A 9 18.35 8.33 17.63
C ALA A 9 16.83 8.10 17.59
N THR A 10 16.39 7.10 16.82
CA THR A 10 15.01 6.60 16.83
C THR A 10 14.90 5.37 17.72
N SER A 11 13.68 4.96 18.05
CA SER A 11 13.42 3.70 18.76
C SER A 11 14.05 2.50 18.05
N LEU A 12 13.99 2.47 16.72
CA LEU A 12 14.57 1.42 15.88
C LEU A 12 16.11 1.39 15.92
N THR A 13 16.78 2.53 16.06
CA THR A 13 18.25 2.60 16.03
C THR A 13 18.92 2.56 17.41
N ALA A 14 18.17 2.84 18.48
CA ALA A 14 18.71 2.89 19.84
C ALA A 14 18.09 1.84 20.77
N ALA A 15 16.77 1.87 20.98
CA ALA A 15 16.11 1.01 21.95
C ALA A 15 15.97 -0.44 21.44
N ALA A 16 15.57 -0.63 20.19
CA ALA A 16 15.32 -1.96 19.62
C ALA A 16 16.58 -2.86 19.60
N PRO A 17 17.78 -2.39 19.22
CA PRO A 17 18.99 -3.22 19.27
C PRO A 17 19.37 -3.64 20.70
N LEU A 18 19.19 -2.74 21.67
CA LEU A 18 19.44 -3.04 23.09
C LEU A 18 18.46 -4.09 23.61
N TRP A 19 17.17 -3.90 23.37
CA TRP A 19 16.13 -4.86 23.78
C TRP A 19 16.38 -6.22 23.13
N ARG A 20 16.70 -6.26 21.82
CA ARG A 20 16.99 -7.50 21.11
C ARG A 20 18.19 -8.23 21.70
N ALA A 21 19.26 -7.50 22.03
CA ALA A 21 20.45 -8.08 22.67
C ALA A 21 20.11 -8.65 24.06
N PHE A 22 19.40 -7.88 24.87
CA PHE A 22 18.94 -8.31 26.19
C PHE A 22 18.07 -9.57 26.12
N MET A 23 17.04 -9.57 25.26
CA MET A 23 16.12 -10.70 25.14
C MET A 23 16.79 -11.94 24.58
N ARG A 24 17.67 -11.80 23.58
CA ARG A 24 18.43 -12.93 23.04
C ARG A 24 19.23 -13.63 24.14
N ASP A 25 19.91 -12.86 24.98
CA ASP A 25 20.75 -13.41 26.03
C ASP A 25 19.86 -13.99 27.17
N MET A 26 18.82 -13.27 27.59
CA MET A 26 17.90 -13.67 28.67
C MET A 26 17.07 -14.92 28.34
N SER A 27 16.61 -15.06 27.10
CA SER A 27 15.69 -16.14 26.68
C SER A 27 16.42 -17.35 26.07
N THR A 28 17.75 -17.44 26.19
CA THR A 28 18.56 -18.49 25.52
C THR A 28 18.03 -19.91 25.76
N ASP A 29 17.62 -20.20 26.99
CA ASP A 29 17.14 -21.53 27.41
C ASP A 29 15.62 -21.57 27.62
N TRP A 30 14.89 -20.52 27.22
CA TRP A 30 13.44 -20.47 27.38
C TRP A 30 12.77 -21.22 26.23
N PRO A 31 11.75 -22.05 26.51
CA PRO A 31 10.96 -22.64 25.44
C PRO A 31 10.24 -21.54 24.66
N VAL A 32 10.01 -21.77 23.37
CA VAL A 32 9.12 -20.93 22.58
C VAL A 32 7.72 -21.07 23.16
N ALA A 33 7.20 -19.96 23.70
CA ALA A 33 5.84 -19.93 24.21
C ALA A 33 4.85 -20.10 23.06
N THR A 34 3.91 -21.02 23.19
CA THR A 34 2.76 -21.14 22.28
C THR A 34 1.60 -20.34 22.86
N PHE A 35 0.97 -19.50 22.06
CA PHE A 35 -0.24 -18.79 22.45
C PHE A 35 -1.46 -19.68 22.19
N SER A 36 -2.25 -19.95 23.23
CA SER A 36 -3.54 -20.60 23.08
C SER A 36 -4.57 -19.57 22.68
N VAL A 37 -5.30 -19.82 21.59
CA VAL A 37 -6.39 -18.97 21.14
C VAL A 37 -7.45 -18.88 22.26
N PRO A 38 -7.80 -17.67 22.74
CA PRO A 38 -8.80 -17.51 23.77
C PRO A 38 -10.22 -17.72 23.23
N ASP A 39 -11.14 -18.08 24.12
CA ASP A 39 -12.57 -18.18 23.78
C ASP A 39 -13.10 -16.82 23.28
N GLY A 40 -14.02 -16.87 22.32
CA GLY A 40 -14.65 -15.66 21.76
C GLY A 40 -13.80 -14.92 20.73
N VAL A 41 -12.70 -15.52 20.25
CA VAL A 41 -11.96 -15.05 19.07
C VAL A 41 -12.12 -16.06 17.95
N VAL A 42 -12.28 -15.57 16.72
CA VAL A 42 -12.44 -16.37 15.50
C VAL A 42 -11.40 -15.94 14.48
N GLU A 43 -10.92 -16.89 13.69
CA GLU A 43 -10.14 -16.61 12.50
C GLU A 43 -11.11 -16.44 11.32
N ALA A 44 -10.90 -15.42 10.51
CA ALA A 44 -11.72 -15.14 9.33
C ALA A 44 -10.88 -14.60 8.18
N GLU A 45 -11.33 -14.88 6.96
CA GLU A 45 -10.76 -14.31 5.75
C GLU A 45 -11.31 -12.89 5.54
N ALA A 46 -10.42 -11.93 5.35
CA ALA A 46 -10.73 -10.54 5.03
C ALA A 46 -10.19 -10.17 3.64
N ASP A 47 -10.85 -9.23 2.96
CA ASP A 47 -10.29 -8.55 1.80
C ASP A 47 -9.01 -7.80 2.24
N LYS A 48 -7.87 -8.12 1.61
CA LYS A 48 -6.55 -7.65 2.06
C LYS A 48 -6.43 -6.12 2.09
N TRP A 49 -7.13 -5.43 1.18
CA TRP A 49 -6.97 -3.99 0.97
C TRP A 49 -7.97 -3.16 1.78
N SER A 50 -9.21 -3.62 1.88
CA SER A 50 -10.26 -2.92 2.63
C SER A 50 -10.43 -3.40 4.07
N GLY A 51 -9.90 -4.58 4.42
CA GLY A 51 -10.21 -5.27 5.68
C GLY A 51 -11.66 -5.76 5.76
N GLY A 52 -12.46 -5.52 4.72
CA GLY A 52 -13.88 -5.82 4.68
C GLY A 52 -14.21 -7.24 4.21
N GLN A 53 -15.50 -7.51 4.08
CA GLN A 53 -15.96 -8.81 3.62
C GLN A 53 -15.62 -8.99 2.15
N ARG A 54 -15.16 -10.18 1.76
CA ARG A 54 -14.88 -10.52 0.37
C ARG A 54 -16.10 -10.27 -0.53
N GLY A 55 -15.87 -9.74 -1.72
CA GLY A 55 -16.90 -9.47 -2.71
C GLY A 55 -16.38 -9.55 -4.14
N PRO A 56 -17.21 -9.22 -5.15
CA PRO A 56 -16.81 -9.22 -6.56
C PRO A 56 -15.61 -8.33 -6.93
N TRP A 57 -15.25 -7.39 -6.06
CA TRP A 57 -14.10 -6.48 -6.18
C TRP A 57 -12.80 -7.01 -5.54
N THR A 58 -12.89 -8.07 -4.74
CA THR A 58 -11.75 -8.59 -3.97
C THR A 58 -10.71 -9.21 -4.88
N GLN A 59 -9.48 -8.70 -4.81
CA GLN A 59 -8.34 -9.20 -5.58
C GLN A 59 -7.47 -10.15 -4.76
N ASP A 60 -7.33 -9.89 -3.46
CA ASP A 60 -6.50 -10.65 -2.53
C ASP A 60 -7.17 -10.74 -1.16
N THR A 61 -6.85 -11.81 -0.42
CA THR A 61 -7.36 -12.05 0.94
C THR A 61 -6.24 -12.29 1.94
N VAL A 62 -6.58 -12.12 3.22
CA VAL A 62 -5.71 -12.45 4.36
C VAL A 62 -6.54 -13.11 5.46
N GLU A 63 -5.97 -14.10 6.15
CA GLU A 63 -6.55 -14.69 7.36
C GLU A 63 -6.10 -13.87 8.58
N GLU A 64 -7.05 -13.45 9.40
CA GLU A 64 -6.79 -12.63 10.59
C GLU A 64 -7.72 -13.04 11.75
N TRP A 65 -7.30 -12.73 12.98
CA TRP A 65 -8.07 -13.00 14.19
C TRP A 65 -8.97 -11.83 14.60
N PHE A 66 -10.22 -12.13 14.91
CA PHE A 66 -11.25 -11.15 15.30
C PHE A 66 -11.96 -11.56 16.58
N ILE A 67 -12.46 -10.58 17.33
CA ILE A 67 -13.48 -10.87 18.34
C ILE A 67 -14.72 -11.42 17.62
N ALA A 68 -15.30 -12.51 18.14
CA ALA A 68 -16.45 -13.14 17.53
C ALA A 68 -17.62 -12.16 17.38
N GLY A 69 -18.10 -12.02 16.15
CA GLY A 69 -19.15 -11.07 15.76
C GLY A 69 -18.63 -9.79 15.10
N THR A 70 -17.35 -9.46 15.23
CA THR A 70 -16.73 -8.26 14.64
C THR A 70 -15.91 -8.56 13.37
N GLN A 71 -15.75 -9.82 13.01
CA GLN A 71 -15.10 -10.22 11.76
C GLN A 71 -15.88 -9.68 10.54
N PRO A 72 -15.25 -9.60 9.35
CA PRO A 72 -15.92 -9.10 8.15
C PRO A 72 -17.22 -9.85 7.82
N GLY A 73 -18.32 -9.11 7.62
CA GLY A 73 -19.66 -9.69 7.45
C GLY A 73 -20.35 -10.13 8.75
N GLY A 74 -19.71 -9.93 9.90
CA GLY A 74 -20.30 -10.16 11.22
C GLY A 74 -21.35 -9.11 11.60
N LEU A 75 -22.21 -9.45 12.55
CA LEU A 75 -23.30 -8.58 13.01
C LEU A 75 -22.83 -7.25 13.62
N ALA A 76 -21.61 -7.22 14.16
CA ALA A 76 -20.98 -6.06 14.77
C ALA A 76 -19.74 -5.61 13.96
N ALA A 77 -19.67 -5.96 12.67
CA ALA A 77 -18.67 -5.38 11.78
C ALA A 77 -18.84 -3.86 11.72
N VAL A 78 -17.73 -3.13 11.83
CA VAL A 78 -17.73 -1.65 11.82
C VAL A 78 -17.94 -1.14 10.40
N ASP A 79 -17.17 -1.69 9.46
CA ASP A 79 -17.14 -1.20 8.09
C ASP A 79 -18.07 -2.01 7.18
N PRO A 80 -18.79 -1.35 6.26
CA PRO A 80 -19.63 -2.05 5.29
C PRO A 80 -18.76 -2.82 4.27
N PRO A 81 -19.28 -3.94 3.72
CA PRO A 81 -18.60 -4.66 2.65
C PRO A 81 -18.29 -3.76 1.45
N GLY A 82 -17.05 -3.80 0.96
CA GLY A 82 -16.63 -3.05 -0.23
C GLY A 82 -16.51 -1.54 -0.03
N LEU A 83 -16.30 -1.08 1.21
CA LEU A 83 -16.12 0.34 1.53
C LEU A 83 -15.06 1.02 0.64
N LEU A 84 -13.96 0.34 0.33
CA LEU A 84 -12.86 0.87 -0.49
C LEU A 84 -13.15 0.95 -1.99
N TYR A 85 -14.18 0.29 -2.50
CA TYR A 85 -14.32 0.09 -3.95
C TYR A 85 -15.55 0.77 -4.52
N SER A 86 -15.38 1.44 -5.65
CA SER A 86 -16.47 2.03 -6.44
C SER A 86 -16.48 1.38 -7.83
N ASN A 87 -17.68 1.16 -8.37
CA ASN A 87 -17.82 0.67 -9.74
C ASN A 87 -17.81 1.90 -10.66
N GLU A 88 -16.72 2.08 -11.39
CA GLU A 88 -16.50 3.17 -12.33
C GLU A 88 -15.89 2.61 -13.61
N CYS A 89 -16.29 3.17 -14.76
CA CYS A 89 -15.80 2.71 -16.07
C CYS A 89 -16.07 1.21 -16.31
N ASP A 90 -17.21 0.72 -15.82
CA ASP A 90 -17.62 -0.70 -15.85
C ASP A 90 -16.68 -1.66 -15.10
N GLU A 91 -15.79 -1.14 -14.25
CA GLU A 91 -14.80 -1.90 -13.48
C GLU A 91 -14.79 -1.48 -12.00
N TRP A 92 -14.25 -2.32 -11.12
CA TRP A 92 -14.07 -1.96 -9.70
C TRP A 92 -12.75 -1.21 -9.52
N ARG A 93 -12.83 0.01 -9.01
CA ARG A 93 -11.69 0.90 -8.74
C ARG A 93 -11.57 1.21 -7.26
N VAL A 94 -10.36 1.47 -6.82
CA VAL A 94 -10.01 1.87 -5.45
C VAL A 94 -10.42 3.33 -5.25
N ASP A 95 -11.28 3.57 -4.27
CA ASP A 95 -11.89 4.85 -3.95
C ASP A 95 -11.57 5.26 -2.50
N PRO A 96 -10.40 5.88 -2.26
CA PRO A 96 -10.04 6.34 -0.92
C PRO A 96 -11.03 7.37 -0.38
N LEU A 97 -11.65 8.18 -1.24
CA LEU A 97 -12.60 9.22 -0.83
C LEU A 97 -13.87 8.60 -0.25
N LYS A 98 -14.40 7.55 -0.88
CA LYS A 98 -15.51 6.76 -0.31
C LYS A 98 -15.13 6.09 1.02
N SER A 99 -13.87 5.63 1.14
CA SER A 99 -13.42 4.90 2.33
C SER A 99 -13.08 5.78 3.53
N GLU A 100 -12.80 7.06 3.29
CA GLU A 100 -12.52 8.01 4.36
C GLU A 100 -13.83 8.47 4.99
N LEU A 101 -14.23 7.79 6.07
CA LEU A 101 -15.45 8.09 6.84
C LEU A 101 -15.29 9.29 7.79
N GLY A 102 -14.18 10.02 7.70
CA GLY A 102 -13.89 11.22 8.46
C GLY A 102 -14.78 12.42 8.11
N PRO A 103 -14.52 13.59 8.72
CA PRO A 103 -15.23 14.81 8.40
C PRO A 103 -15.02 15.23 6.94
N SER A 104 -16.07 15.74 6.29
CA SER A 104 -16.02 16.16 4.87
C SER A 104 -15.01 17.27 4.55
N GLU A 105 -14.43 17.91 5.56
CA GLU A 105 -13.34 18.86 5.38
C GLU A 105 -12.03 18.19 4.92
N TRP A 106 -11.94 16.86 5.02
CA TRP A 106 -10.81 16.06 4.54
C TRP A 106 -10.95 15.68 3.06
N ASP A 107 -12.16 15.75 2.50
CA ASP A 107 -12.47 15.30 1.14
C ASP A 107 -11.57 15.95 0.08
N ASP A 108 -11.27 17.24 0.26
CA ASP A 108 -10.38 18.00 -0.64
C ASP A 108 -8.95 17.45 -0.61
N ASP A 109 -8.43 17.12 0.59
CA ASP A 109 -7.08 16.59 0.75
C ASP A 109 -6.97 15.14 0.28
N VAL A 110 -8.02 14.33 0.47
CA VAL A 110 -8.11 12.96 -0.04
C VAL A 110 -8.20 12.95 -1.56
N SER A 111 -9.06 13.81 -2.14
CA SER A 111 -9.19 13.96 -3.60
C SER A 111 -7.88 14.42 -4.24
N ASP A 112 -7.24 15.44 -3.66
CA ASP A 112 -5.93 15.92 -4.09
C ASP A 112 -4.89 14.78 -4.01
N TRP A 113 -4.91 13.96 -2.95
CA TRP A 113 -4.02 12.79 -2.84
C TRP A 113 -4.29 11.76 -3.93
N ILE A 114 -5.54 11.42 -4.23
CA ILE A 114 -5.91 10.48 -5.30
C ILE A 114 -5.39 10.98 -6.65
N ASP A 115 -5.64 12.26 -6.97
CA ASP A 115 -5.19 12.89 -8.21
C ASP A 115 -3.67 12.81 -8.38
N ARG A 116 -2.92 13.04 -7.30
CA ARG A 116 -1.46 12.86 -7.28
C ARG A 116 -1.07 11.40 -7.44
N ALA A 117 -1.73 10.49 -6.73
CA ALA A 117 -1.38 9.09 -6.68
C ALA A 117 -1.53 8.43 -8.05
N ARG A 118 -2.53 8.82 -8.86
CA ARG A 118 -2.66 8.39 -10.26
C ARG A 118 -1.43 8.72 -11.13
N ARG A 119 -0.58 9.68 -10.73
CA ARG A 119 0.67 10.02 -11.42
C ARG A 119 1.89 9.26 -10.88
N GLY A 120 1.69 8.41 -9.87
CA GLY A 120 2.71 7.57 -9.25
C GLY A 120 2.98 7.91 -7.78
N THR A 121 3.95 7.21 -7.22
CA THR A 121 4.46 7.45 -5.86
C THR A 121 5.47 8.61 -5.83
N GLY A 122 5.69 9.19 -4.65
CA GLY A 122 6.62 10.30 -4.44
C GLY A 122 6.12 11.67 -4.90
N VAL A 123 4.88 11.77 -5.40
CA VAL A 123 4.31 13.04 -5.86
C VAL A 123 3.95 13.90 -4.65
N GLU A 124 4.63 15.03 -4.53
CA GLU A 124 4.51 15.94 -3.40
C GLU A 124 3.19 16.72 -3.43
N GLY A 125 2.56 16.88 -2.27
CA GLY A 125 1.37 17.67 -2.05
C GLY A 125 1.58 18.72 -0.96
N LYS A 126 0.47 19.30 -0.46
CA LYS A 126 0.52 20.22 0.68
C LYS A 126 1.14 19.54 1.91
N HIS A 127 1.67 20.35 2.82
CA HIS A 127 2.24 19.92 4.09
C HIS A 127 3.35 18.87 3.95
N GLU A 128 4.12 18.93 2.86
CA GLU A 128 5.22 18.00 2.55
C GLU A 128 4.75 16.53 2.45
N SER A 129 3.44 16.31 2.21
CA SER A 129 2.89 14.99 1.96
C SER A 129 3.41 14.43 0.64
N ARG A 130 3.57 13.10 0.57
CA ARG A 130 3.94 12.40 -0.67
C ARG A 130 3.06 11.18 -0.85
N THR A 131 2.71 10.89 -2.09
CA THR A 131 2.00 9.66 -2.45
C THR A 131 2.92 8.46 -2.23
N ALA A 132 2.36 7.34 -1.78
CA ALA A 132 3.11 6.11 -1.53
C ALA A 132 2.18 4.91 -1.64
N TYR A 133 2.75 3.73 -1.85
CA TYR A 133 2.05 2.47 -1.61
C TYR A 133 2.02 2.15 -0.13
N PHE A 134 1.15 1.21 0.26
CA PHE A 134 1.20 0.62 1.58
C PHE A 134 2.54 -0.10 1.80
N TRP A 135 2.94 -0.20 3.07
CA TRP A 135 4.23 -0.80 3.41
C TRP A 135 4.30 -2.27 2.96
N GLY A 136 5.31 -2.61 2.17
CA GLY A 136 5.48 -3.96 1.61
C GLY A 136 4.69 -4.23 0.33
N GLU A 137 3.90 -3.26 -0.14
CA GLU A 137 3.11 -3.38 -1.37
C GLU A 137 3.73 -2.60 -2.53
N SER A 138 3.29 -2.95 -3.74
CA SER A 138 3.68 -2.30 -5.00
C SER A 138 2.51 -1.71 -5.77
N SER A 139 1.32 -1.67 -5.14
CA SER A 139 0.09 -1.09 -5.68
C SER A 139 -0.77 -0.51 -4.54
N TRP A 140 -1.90 0.09 -4.90
CA TRP A 140 -2.94 0.52 -3.96
C TRP A 140 -4.07 -0.51 -3.79
N GLY A 141 -3.91 -1.72 -4.35
CA GLY A 141 -4.95 -2.74 -4.40
C GLY A 141 -5.87 -2.71 -5.62
N GLY A 142 -5.53 -1.86 -6.59
CA GLY A 142 -6.24 -1.71 -7.85
C GLY A 142 -5.96 -0.36 -8.48
N GLU A 143 -6.61 -0.09 -9.61
CA GLU A 143 -6.62 1.24 -10.22
C GLU A 143 -7.43 2.20 -9.35
N LEU A 144 -6.93 3.42 -9.17
CA LEU A 144 -7.65 4.46 -8.41
C LEU A 144 -8.80 5.04 -9.24
N VAL A 145 -9.88 5.44 -8.57
CA VAL A 145 -10.99 6.21 -9.17
C VAL A 145 -10.48 7.44 -9.90
N GLY A 146 -11.16 7.80 -10.99
CA GLY A 146 -10.71 8.86 -11.89
C GLY A 146 -11.42 8.88 -13.23
N PRO A 147 -11.02 9.80 -14.14
CA PRO A 147 -11.64 9.89 -15.45
C PRO A 147 -11.47 8.56 -16.20
N CYS A 148 -12.57 8.06 -16.76
CA CYS A 148 -12.53 6.90 -17.63
C CYS A 148 -11.70 7.21 -18.87
N GLU A 149 -10.83 6.28 -19.25
CA GLU A 149 -10.19 6.35 -20.56
C GLU A 149 -11.28 6.28 -21.64
N PRO A 150 -11.25 7.14 -22.67
CA PRO A 150 -12.25 7.08 -23.72
C PRO A 150 -12.22 5.69 -24.37
N GLU A 151 -13.41 5.11 -24.56
CA GLU A 151 -13.54 3.84 -25.27
C GLU A 151 -12.79 3.95 -26.61
N PRO A 152 -11.90 3.00 -26.95
CA PRO A 152 -11.18 3.07 -28.20
C PRO A 152 -12.21 3.20 -29.34
N PRO A 153 -11.96 4.07 -30.33
CA PRO A 153 -12.91 4.27 -31.41
C PRO A 153 -13.23 2.90 -32.04
N PRO A 154 -14.49 2.67 -32.43
CA PRO A 154 -14.89 1.39 -33.02
C PRO A 154 -13.93 1.07 -34.16
N PHE A 155 -13.43 -0.18 -34.18
CA PHE A 155 -12.57 -0.62 -35.26
C PHE A 155 -13.32 -0.43 -36.59
N LEU A 156 -12.93 0.61 -37.34
CA LEU A 156 -13.42 0.84 -38.68
C LEU A 156 -12.67 -0.16 -39.58
N PRO A 157 -13.36 -1.16 -40.16
CA PRO A 157 -12.68 -2.05 -41.09
C PRO A 157 -12.18 -1.24 -42.30
N PRO A 158 -11.14 -1.72 -43.00
CA PRO A 158 -10.54 -0.98 -44.11
C PRO A 158 -11.61 -0.64 -45.16
N GLY A 159 -11.87 0.66 -45.35
CA GLY A 159 -12.85 1.17 -46.33
C GLY A 159 -13.91 2.13 -45.78
N PHE A 160 -14.00 2.34 -44.46
CA PHE A 160 -14.87 3.38 -43.90
C PHE A 160 -14.24 4.77 -44.07
N PRO A 161 -14.98 5.77 -44.58
CA PRO A 161 -14.45 7.13 -44.70
C PRO A 161 -14.26 7.74 -43.30
N VAL A 162 -13.01 7.99 -42.91
CA VAL A 162 -12.71 8.84 -41.75
C VAL A 162 -13.20 10.25 -42.08
N PRO A 163 -14.06 10.89 -41.27
CA PRO A 163 -14.43 12.28 -41.50
C PRO A 163 -13.16 13.14 -41.45
N THR A 164 -12.87 13.83 -42.54
CA THR A 164 -11.72 14.74 -42.64
C THR A 164 -11.87 15.82 -41.57
N PRO A 165 -10.91 16.00 -40.64
CA PRO A 165 -10.99 17.09 -39.69
C PRO A 165 -10.98 18.44 -40.45
N PRO A 166 -11.69 19.47 -39.94
CA PRO A 166 -11.63 20.80 -40.53
C PRO A 166 -10.19 21.32 -40.53
N PRO A 167 -9.77 22.08 -41.54
CA PRO A 167 -8.40 22.59 -41.63
C PRO A 167 -8.15 23.57 -40.47
N GLY A 168 -7.38 23.15 -39.46
CA GLY A 168 -7.03 24.01 -38.32
C GLY A 168 -6.55 23.31 -37.05
N ALA A 169 -6.71 21.99 -36.89
CA ALA A 169 -6.16 21.28 -35.74
C ALA A 169 -4.69 20.94 -35.98
N THR A 170 -3.78 21.77 -35.48
CA THR A 170 -2.37 21.39 -35.31
C THR A 170 -2.31 20.20 -34.36
N PRO A 171 -1.67 19.07 -34.71
CA PRO A 171 -1.46 17.99 -33.75
C PRO A 171 -0.53 18.50 -32.63
N THR A 172 -1.03 18.52 -31.40
CA THR A 172 -0.19 18.63 -30.21
C THR A 172 0.67 17.36 -30.15
N PRO A 173 2.00 17.46 -30.00
CA PRO A 173 2.83 16.27 -29.83
C PRO A 173 2.42 15.52 -28.56
N ASP A 174 2.26 14.20 -28.67
CA ASP A 174 2.03 13.32 -27.53
C ASP A 174 3.11 13.55 -26.46
N PRO A 175 2.72 13.67 -25.17
CA PRO A 175 3.70 13.67 -24.10
C PRO A 175 4.44 12.33 -24.11
N THR A 176 5.77 12.39 -24.19
CA THR A 176 6.62 11.21 -24.05
C THR A 176 6.32 10.55 -22.69
N PRO A 177 6.04 9.23 -22.63
CA PRO A 177 5.84 8.56 -21.37
C PRO A 177 7.08 8.72 -20.48
N PRO A 178 6.92 9.00 -19.17
CA PRO A 178 8.04 9.04 -18.25
C PRO A 178 8.73 7.68 -18.22
N ALA A 179 10.06 7.69 -18.11
CA ALA A 179 10.85 6.47 -18.00
C ALA A 179 10.42 5.65 -16.77
N ASP A 180 10.41 4.32 -16.92
CA ASP A 180 10.17 3.39 -15.80
C ASP A 180 11.07 3.75 -14.61
N PRO A 181 10.53 3.78 -13.38
CA PRO A 181 11.36 3.96 -12.20
C PRO A 181 12.35 2.80 -12.09
N THR A 182 13.63 3.15 -12.01
CA THR A 182 14.68 2.18 -11.70
C THR A 182 14.41 1.58 -10.32
N PRO A 183 14.42 0.25 -10.14
CA PRO A 183 14.26 -0.35 -8.83
C PRO A 183 15.33 0.19 -7.88
N THR A 184 14.89 0.77 -6.77
CA THR A 184 15.78 1.14 -5.66
C THR A 184 16.29 -0.15 -5.04
N PRO A 185 17.62 -0.36 -4.88
CA PRO A 185 18.12 -1.54 -4.21
C PRO A 185 17.65 -1.59 -2.76
N ASP A 186 17.17 -2.77 -2.35
CA ASP A 186 16.79 -3.08 -0.97
C ASP A 186 17.89 -2.66 0.03
N PRO A 187 17.55 -1.93 1.11
CA PRO A 187 18.48 -1.75 2.22
C PRO A 187 18.71 -3.05 3.03
N ALA A 188 18.07 -4.17 2.67
CA ALA A 188 18.19 -5.45 3.35
C ALA A 188 19.41 -6.30 2.91
N ALA A 189 20.17 -5.89 1.90
CA ALA A 189 21.31 -6.66 1.37
C ALA A 189 22.70 -6.12 1.77
N ALA A 190 22.86 -5.61 2.98
CA ALA A 190 24.17 -5.26 3.55
C ALA A 190 24.41 -5.98 4.88
N GLY A 191 24.73 -7.27 4.81
CA GLY A 191 25.04 -8.06 6.00
C GLY A 191 25.52 -9.48 5.73
N GLY A 192 26.35 -9.69 4.70
CA GLY A 192 26.81 -11.04 4.38
C GLY A 192 28.07 -11.11 3.53
N THR A 193 29.23 -10.72 4.07
CA THR A 193 30.53 -11.26 3.62
C THR A 193 31.49 -11.34 4.79
N GLY A 194 32.05 -12.53 4.99
CA GLY A 194 32.80 -12.93 6.17
C GLY A 194 34.16 -12.25 6.37
N ASN A 195 34.62 -12.34 7.60
CA ASN A 195 36.04 -12.27 7.93
C ASN A 195 36.34 -13.35 8.97
N GLY A 196 37.13 -14.34 8.57
CA GLY A 196 37.64 -15.37 9.46
C GLY A 196 38.63 -14.77 10.46
N LYS A 197 38.48 -15.15 11.73
CA LYS A 197 39.57 -15.13 12.72
C LYS A 197 39.63 -16.50 13.42
N PRO A 198 40.84 -17.01 13.72
CA PRO A 198 41.04 -18.38 14.14
C PRO A 198 40.60 -18.62 15.59
N LYS A 199 40.07 -19.83 15.81
CA LYS A 199 39.59 -20.36 17.09
C LYS A 199 40.75 -20.45 18.12
N PRO A 200 40.57 -19.98 19.36
CA PRO A 200 41.56 -20.21 20.41
C PRO A 200 41.53 -21.68 20.88
N PRO A 201 42.67 -22.26 21.31
CA PRO A 201 42.69 -23.61 21.84
C PRO A 201 41.98 -23.67 23.20
N ARG A 202 41.28 -24.77 23.42
CA ARG A 202 40.48 -25.06 24.62
C ARG A 202 41.40 -25.58 25.74
N PRO A 203 41.28 -25.09 26.99
CA PRO A 203 41.70 -25.86 28.16
C PRO A 203 40.66 -26.92 28.55
#